data_AF-A0A3K3BHG7-F1
#
_entry.id   AF-A0A3K3BHG7-F1
#
_cell.length_a   1.000
_cell.length_b   1.000
_cell.length_c   1.000
_cell.angle_alpha   90.00
_cell.angle_beta   90.00
_cell.angle_gamma   90.00
#
_symmetry.space_group_name_H-M   'P 1'
#
loop_
_entity.id
_entity.type
_entity.pdbx_description
1 polymer ?
#
loop_
_entity_poly.entity_id
_entity_poly.type
_entity_poly.pdbx_seq_one_letter_code
_entity_poly.pdbx_strand_id
1 'polypeptide(L)' 'PSTFYKRLNAGDRKGACEAIRWWIKDGGRDCRIRSNNCYGQVIRRDQESALACWGIDQ' A
#
# COMPACT_ATOMS: atom_id res chain seq x y z
N PRO A 1 6.78 8.17 11.47
CA PRO A 1 6.81 8.39 10.00
C PRO A 1 6.83 7.07 9.22
N SER A 2 5.91 6.89 8.26
CA SER A 2 5.79 5.67 7.47
C SER A 2 6.81 5.58 6.33
N THR A 3 7.06 4.37 5.81
CA THR A 3 7.93 4.18 4.62
C THR A 3 7.40 4.94 3.42
N PHE A 4 6.08 4.91 3.19
CA PHE A 4 5.41 5.73 2.16
C PHE A 4 5.81 7.21 2.27
N TYR A 5 5.65 7.82 3.44
CA TYR A 5 5.91 9.24 3.64
C TYR A 5 7.39 9.60 3.49
N LYS A 6 8.29 8.74 4.01
CA LYS A 6 9.74 8.92 3.85
C LYS A 6 10.16 8.89 2.37
N ARG A 7 9.69 7.89 1.62
CA ARG A 7 10.02 7.75 0.18
C ARG A 7 9.44 8.89 -0.65
N LEU A 8 8.20 9.28 -0.36
CA LEU A 8 7.55 10.40 -1.03
C LEU A 8 8.35 11.70 -0.89
N ASN A 9 8.79 12.02 0.34
CA ASN A 9 9.57 13.22 0.60
C ASN A 9 11.00 13.16 0.02
N ALA A 10 11.52 11.97 -0.24
CA ALA A 10 12.81 11.77 -0.91
C ALA A 10 12.70 11.81 -2.46
N GLY A 11 11.51 12.03 -3.02
CA GLY A 11 11.27 12.00 -4.46
C GLY A 11 11.14 10.60 -5.06
N ASP A 12 11.24 9.54 -4.25
CA ASP A 12 11.05 8.14 -4.67
C ASP A 12 9.54 7.85 -4.83
N ARG A 13 8.94 8.37 -5.92
CA ARG A 13 7.50 8.23 -6.19
C ARG A 13 7.11 6.78 -6.44
N LYS A 14 7.94 6.01 -7.16
CA LYS A 14 7.72 4.59 -7.43
C LYS A 14 7.73 3.77 -6.14
N GLY A 15 8.77 3.93 -5.33
CA GLY A 15 8.86 3.23 -4.06
C GLY A 15 7.80 3.69 -3.04
N ALA A 16 7.32 4.94 -3.13
CA ALA A 16 6.21 5.41 -2.32
C ALA A 16 4.89 4.72 -2.73
N CYS A 17 4.52 4.71 -4.01
CA CYS A 17 3.27 4.10 -4.46
C CYS A 17 3.24 2.57 -4.18
N GLU A 18 4.38 1.87 -4.25
CA GLU A 18 4.49 0.46 -3.87
C GLU A 18 4.23 0.23 -2.37
N ALA A 19 4.69 1.14 -1.51
CA ALA A 19 4.55 1.02 -0.06
C ALA A 19 3.08 1.11 0.43
N ILE A 20 2.15 1.57 -0.42
CA ILE A 20 0.71 1.56 -0.12
C ILE A 20 0.22 0.13 0.16
N ARG A 21 0.79 -0.88 -0.54
CA ARG A 21 0.45 -2.31 -0.37
C ARG A 21 0.76 -2.87 1.01
N TRP A 22 1.57 -2.20 1.82
CA TRP A 22 1.99 -2.72 3.12
C TRP A 22 0.99 -2.42 4.24
N TRP A 23 0.02 -1.53 3.98
CA TRP A 23 -1.00 -1.12 4.94
C TRP A 23 -2.18 -2.08 4.96
N ILE A 24 -1.89 -3.36 5.23
CA ILE A 24 -2.83 -4.48 5.17
C ILE A 24 -3.07 -5.12 6.55
N LYS A 25 -2.60 -4.48 7.62
CA LYS A 25 -2.96 -4.87 8.98
C LYS A 25 -4.10 -4.01 9.47
N ASP A 26 -5.11 -4.65 10.05
CA ASP A 26 -6.26 -4.00 10.68
C ASP A 26 -6.50 -4.62 12.06
N GLY A 27 -6.65 -3.78 13.09
CA GLY A 27 -6.75 -4.24 14.48
C GLY A 27 -5.60 -5.17 14.94
N GLY A 28 -4.40 -5.01 14.38
CA GLY A 28 -3.23 -5.88 14.66
C GLY A 28 -3.23 -7.22 13.92
N ARG A 29 -4.28 -7.52 13.15
CA ARG A 29 -4.43 -8.75 12.37
C ARG A 29 -3.92 -8.56 10.96
N ASP A 30 -3.39 -9.63 10.36
CA ASP A 30 -2.97 -9.63 8.97
C ASP A 30 -4.16 -9.93 8.05
N CYS A 31 -4.54 -8.97 7.18
CA CYS A 31 -5.69 -9.13 6.29
C CYS A 31 -5.45 -10.07 5.10
N ARG A 32 -4.24 -10.62 4.93
CA ARG A 32 -3.99 -11.72 3.99
C ARG A 32 -4.60 -13.03 4.47
N ILE A 33 -4.73 -13.20 5.79
CA ILE A 33 -5.34 -14.39 6.39
C ILE A 33 -6.86 -14.27 6.24
N ARG A 34 -7.49 -15.20 5.49
CA ARG A 34 -8.93 -15.14 5.16
C ARG A 34 -9.84 -15.16 6.39
N SER A 35 -9.47 -15.92 7.42
CA SER A 35 -10.23 -16.01 8.68
C SER A 35 -10.21 -14.72 9.51
N ASN A 36 -9.36 -13.74 9.19
CA ASN A 36 -9.37 -12.43 9.85
C ASN A 36 -10.47 -11.50 9.31
N ASN A 37 -11.20 -11.90 8.27
CA ASN A 37 -12.39 -11.21 7.72
C ASN A 37 -12.15 -9.76 7.23
N CYS A 38 -10.91 -9.38 6.91
CA CYS A 38 -10.56 -8.02 6.45
C CYS A 38 -9.86 -7.99 5.08
N TYR A 39 -10.00 -9.03 4.25
CA TYR A 39 -9.30 -9.13 2.95
C TYR A 39 -9.60 -7.98 1.98
N GLY A 40 -10.75 -7.30 2.12
CA GLY A 40 -11.05 -6.08 1.35
C GLY A 40 -9.98 -5.00 1.48
N GLN A 41 -9.26 -4.94 2.61
CA GLN A 41 -8.13 -4.04 2.79
C GLN A 41 -7.00 -4.33 1.79
N VAL A 42 -6.66 -5.60 1.57
CA VAL A 42 -5.62 -6.00 0.61
C VAL A 42 -5.99 -5.54 -0.80
N ILE A 43 -7.22 -5.85 -1.23
CA ILE A 43 -7.73 -5.45 -2.55
C ILE A 43 -7.67 -3.93 -2.73
N ARG A 44 -8.14 -3.18 -1.73
CA ARG A 44 -8.14 -1.72 -1.77
C ARG A 44 -6.71 -1.16 -1.88
N ARG A 45 -5.76 -1.68 -1.07
CA ARG A 45 -4.36 -1.23 -1.11
C ARG A 45 -3.70 -1.51 -2.47
N ASP A 46 -4.03 -2.65 -3.09
CA ASP A 46 -3.51 -2.99 -4.41
C ASP A 46 -4.05 -2.07 -5.51
N GLN A 47 -5.35 -1.75 -5.49
CA GLN A 47 -5.97 -0.80 -6.41
C GLN A 47 -5.40 0.61 -6.23
N GLU A 48 -5.28 1.09 -4.98
CA GLU A 48 -4.68 2.39 -4.68
C GLU A 48 -3.21 2.46 -5.12
N SER A 49 -2.44 1.39 -4.91
CA SER A 49 -1.06 1.31 -5.39
C SER A 49 -1.00 1.33 -6.92
N ALA A 50 -1.84 0.57 -7.61
CA ALA A 50 -1.89 0.56 -9.07
C ALA A 50 -2.22 1.96 -9.64
N LEU A 51 -3.22 2.63 -9.07
CA LEU A 51 -3.62 3.97 -9.48
C LEU A 51 -2.53 5.00 -9.18
N ALA A 52 -1.94 4.97 -7.98
CA ALA A 52 -0.88 5.89 -7.60
C ALA A 52 0.43 5.68 -8.38
N CYS A 53 0.70 4.44 -8.82
CA CYS A 53 1.86 4.12 -9.66
C CYS A 53 1.62 4.38 -11.16
N TRP A 54 0.39 4.70 -11.56
CA TRP A 54 0.06 4.82 -12.98
C TRP A 54 0.82 5.99 -13.62
N GLY A 55 1.54 5.71 -14.71
CA GLY A 55 2.25 6.73 -15.48
C GLY A 55 3.54 7.23 -14.84
N ILE A 56 4.04 6.61 -13.77
CA ILE A 56 5.31 7.01 -13.14
C ILE A 56 6.53 6.68 -14.01
N ASP A 57 6.45 5.63 -14.84
CA ASP A 57 7.54 5.21 -15.73
C ASP A 57 7.40 5.79 -17.17
N GLN A 58 6.44 6.71 -17.41
CA GLN A 58 6.26 7.43 -18.68
C GLN A 58 7.02 8.74 -18.68
#